data_AF-A0A0R2HDH7-F1
#
_entry.id   AF-A0A0R2HDH7-F1
#
_cell.length_a   1.000
_cell.length_b   1.000
_cell.length_c   1.000
_cell.angle_alpha   90.00
_cell.angle_beta   90.00
_cell.angle_gamma   90.00
#
_symmetry.space_group_name_H-M   'P 1'
#
loop_
_entity.id
_entity.type
_entity.pdbx_description
1 polymer ?
#
loop_
_entity_poly.entity_id
_entity_poly.type
_entity_poly.pdbx_seq_one_letter_code
_entity_poly.pdbx_strand_id
1 'polypeptide(L)'
;MHASTKKETTDVDVSDKSLHIYSEHMNREIHLGQGYRFLACHHFSYNNTGRIKHAKTIKLETPHKRYDFIFQLGSGTFYVEEQ
;
A
#
# COMPACT_ATOMS: atom_id res chain seq x y z
N MET A 1 3.28 -3.47 10.10
CA MET A 1 2.65 -2.81 11.27
C MET A 1 3.68 -1.94 11.99
N HIS A 2 4.17 -0.87 11.33
CA HIS A 2 5.20 0.04 11.88
C HIS A 2 4.60 1.31 12.49
N ALA A 3 3.61 1.93 11.82
CA ALA A 3 2.89 3.13 12.28
C ALA A 3 2.37 3.04 13.73
N SER A 4 1.66 1.96 14.07
CA SER A 4 1.10 1.76 15.42
C SER A 4 2.15 1.48 16.49
N THR A 5 3.27 0.88 16.10
CA THR A 5 4.37 0.51 17.01
C THR A 5 5.21 1.74 17.38
N LYS A 6 5.37 2.68 16.44
CA LYS A 6 6.13 3.92 16.63
C LYS A 6 5.25 5.14 16.93
N LYS A 7 3.92 4.97 16.93
CA LYS A 7 2.93 6.05 17.10
C LYS A 7 3.12 7.20 16.10
N GLU A 8 3.45 6.87 14.86
CA GLU A 8 3.72 7.83 13.78
C GLU A 8 2.79 7.60 12.59
N THR A 9 2.65 8.63 11.74
CA THR A 9 2.01 8.46 10.43
C THR A 9 2.99 7.77 9.49
N THR A 10 2.51 6.79 8.72
CA THR A 10 3.28 6.15 7.66
C THR A 10 2.59 6.37 6.34
N ASP A 11 3.31 6.99 5.41
CA ASP A 11 2.88 7.27 4.05
C ASP A 11 3.32 6.14 3.11
N VAL A 12 2.50 5.92 2.09
CA VAL A 12 2.68 4.89 1.07
C VAL A 12 2.41 5.52 -0.29
N ASP A 13 3.44 5.57 -1.11
CA ASP A 13 3.41 5.97 -2.51
C ASP A 13 3.55 4.75 -3.41
N VAL A 14 2.54 4.55 -4.26
CA VAL A 14 2.50 3.49 -5.27
C VAL A 14 2.70 4.14 -6.62
N SER A 15 3.72 3.69 -7.34
CA SER A 15 3.99 4.03 -8.74
C SER A 15 3.73 2.80 -9.62
N ASP A 16 3.89 2.90 -10.94
CA ASP A 16 3.72 1.76 -11.86
C ASP A 16 4.60 0.54 -11.48
N LYS A 17 5.83 0.79 -11.02
CA LYS A 17 6.86 -0.24 -10.81
C LYS A 17 7.49 -0.25 -9.43
N SER A 18 7.07 0.65 -8.54
CA SER A 18 7.60 0.68 -7.18
C SER A 18 6.55 1.06 -6.15
N LEU A 19 6.86 0.69 -4.92
CA LEU A 19 6.17 1.11 -3.71
C LEU A 19 7.19 1.77 -2.81
N HIS A 20 6.91 2.99 -2.37
CA HIS A 20 7.72 3.72 -1.41
C HIS A 20 6.92 3.88 -0.11
N ILE A 21 7.48 3.40 0.99
CA ILE A 21 6.88 3.41 2.31
C ILE A 21 7.78 4.25 3.21
N TYR A 22 7.27 5.35 3.75
CA TYR A 22 8.08 6.24 4.57
C TYR A 22 7.31 6.83 5.76
N SER A 23 8.08 7.21 6.76
CA SER A 23 7.67 7.87 8.01
C SER A 23 8.92 8.51 8.62
N GLU A 24 8.82 9.08 9.81
CA GLU A 24 9.97 9.66 10.50
C GLU A 24 11.09 8.63 10.74
N HIS A 25 10.73 7.37 11.03
CA HIS A 25 11.69 6.32 11.40
C HIS A 25 11.86 5.21 10.36
N MET A 26 11.24 5.34 9.19
CA MET A 26 11.30 4.33 8.14
C MET A 26 11.33 5.00 6.78
N ASN A 27 12.19 4.51 5.90
CA ASN A 27 12.21 4.90 4.50
C ASN A 27 12.60 3.66 3.69
N ARG A 28 11.63 3.10 2.96
CA ARG A 28 11.80 1.84 2.23
C ARG A 28 11.16 1.92 0.86
N GLU A 29 11.94 1.63 -0.16
CA GLU A 29 11.44 1.45 -1.53
C GLU A 29 11.47 -0.04 -1.91
N ILE A 30 10.43 -0.48 -2.62
CA ILE A 30 10.29 -1.84 -3.14
C ILE A 30 10.02 -1.72 -4.64
N HIS A 31 10.89 -2.29 -5.46
CA HIS A 31 10.68 -2.40 -6.90
C HIS A 31 9.99 -3.71 -7.23
N LEU A 32 9.04 -3.65 -8.18
CA LEU A 32 8.34 -4.83 -8.66
C LEU A 32 9.24 -5.67 -9.58
N GLY A 33 9.02 -6.98 -9.56
CA GLY A 33 9.66 -7.90 -10.49
C GLY A 33 9.22 -7.67 -11.93
N GLN A 34 9.95 -8.27 -12.88
CA GLN A 34 9.62 -8.18 -14.30
C GLN A 34 8.20 -8.70 -14.59
N GLY A 35 7.44 -7.94 -15.39
CA GLY A 35 6.07 -8.28 -15.77
C GLY A 35 5.01 -7.96 -14.71
N TYR A 36 5.40 -7.45 -13.55
CA TYR A 36 4.48 -6.91 -12.55
C TYR A 36 4.29 -5.40 -12.74
N ARG A 37 3.08 -4.88 -12.51
CA ARG A 37 2.82 -3.44 -12.48
C ARG A 37 1.57 -3.06 -11.70
N PHE A 38 1.56 -1.88 -11.10
CA PHE A 38 0.35 -1.30 -10.56
C PHE A 38 -0.43 -0.56 -11.65
N LEU A 39 -1.75 -0.73 -11.69
CA LEU A 39 -2.57 -0.13 -12.75
C LEU A 39 -2.82 1.37 -12.56
N ALA A 40 -2.55 1.91 -11.37
CA ALA A 40 -2.70 3.32 -11.06
C ALA A 40 -1.72 3.75 -9.96
N CYS A 41 -1.31 5.02 -10.02
CA CYS A 41 -0.55 5.63 -8.93
C CYS A 41 -1.48 5.92 -7.75
N HIS A 42 -0.96 5.71 -6.54
CA HIS A 42 -1.73 5.86 -5.32
C HIS A 42 -0.86 6.45 -4.23
N HIS A 43 -1.33 7.52 -3.59
CA HIS A 43 -0.81 8.00 -2.32
C HIS A 43 -1.83 7.73 -1.20
N PHE A 44 -1.39 7.21 -0.05
CA PHE A 44 -2.23 7.05 1.14
C PHE A 44 -1.37 6.89 2.39
N SER A 45 -1.98 7.05 3.56
CA SER A 45 -1.28 6.94 4.83
C SER A 45 -2.05 6.18 5.91
N TYR A 46 -1.29 5.52 6.77
CA TYR A 46 -1.75 4.99 8.04
C TYR A 46 -1.45 6.00 9.13
N ASN A 47 -2.45 6.32 9.96
CA ASN A 47 -2.23 7.17 11.12
C ASN A 47 -1.45 6.42 12.24
N ASN A 48 -1.16 7.13 13.33
CA ASN A 48 -0.49 6.58 14.52
C ASN A 48 -1.22 5.41 15.22
N THR A 49 -2.49 5.16 14.90
CA THR A 49 -3.26 3.99 15.35
C THR A 49 -3.28 2.85 14.33
N GLY A 50 -2.56 3.00 13.21
CA GLY A 50 -2.52 2.03 12.12
C GLY A 50 -3.76 2.01 11.25
N ARG A 51 -4.58 3.07 11.21
CA ARG A 51 -5.81 3.13 10.42
C ARG A 51 -5.65 4.01 9.17
N ILE A 52 -6.31 3.62 8.09
CA ILE A 52 -6.41 4.42 6.86
C ILE A 52 -7.61 5.38 6.91
N LYS A 53 -7.41 6.63 6.45
CA LYS A 53 -8.45 7.67 6.43
C LYS A 53 -9.44 7.58 5.27
N HIS A 54 -9.08 6.89 4.19
CA HIS A 54 -9.90 6.74 3.00
C HIS A 54 -9.81 5.29 2.52
N ALA A 55 -10.95 4.71 2.14
CA ALA A 55 -10.94 3.41 1.50
C ALA A 55 -10.17 3.49 0.17
N LYS A 56 -9.46 2.42 -0.18
CA LYS A 56 -8.65 2.38 -1.39
C LYS A 56 -8.56 0.97 -1.94
N THR A 57 -8.53 0.85 -3.26
CA THR A 57 -8.21 -0.41 -3.94
C THR A 57 -6.99 -0.20 -4.80
N ILE A 58 -5.93 -0.97 -4.54
CA ILE A 58 -4.71 -0.97 -5.34
C ILE A 58 -4.78 -2.20 -6.23
N LYS A 59 -4.66 -2.00 -7.55
CA LYS A 59 -4.71 -3.11 -8.52
C LYS A 59 -3.31 -3.44 -9.00
N LEU A 60 -2.91 -4.70 -8.81
CA LEU A 60 -1.64 -5.25 -9.26
C LEU A 60 -1.89 -6.19 -10.44
N GLU A 61 -1.28 -5.88 -11.57
CA GLU A 61 -1.16 -6.79 -12.70
C GLU A 61 0.14 -7.58 -12.57
N THR A 62 0.02 -8.90 -12.70
CA THR A 62 1.14 -9.84 -12.74
C THR A 62 1.23 -10.47 -14.13
N PRO A 63 2.28 -11.24 -14.45
CA PRO A 63 2.37 -11.93 -15.74
C PRO A 63 1.21 -12.89 -16.06
N HIS A 64 0.47 -13.35 -15.04
CA HIS A 64 -0.53 -14.40 -15.20
C HIS A 64 -1.93 -14.01 -14.74
N LYS A 65 -2.04 -13.07 -13.78
CA LYS A 65 -3.28 -12.74 -13.07
C LYS A 65 -3.31 -11.30 -12.60
N ARG A 66 -4.49 -10.85 -12.18
CA ARG A 66 -4.68 -9.55 -11.52
C ARG A 66 -5.13 -9.74 -10.08
N TYR A 67 -4.64 -8.86 -9.21
CA TYR A 67 -4.98 -8.85 -7.79
C TYR A 67 -5.47 -7.46 -7.38
N ASP A 68 -6.57 -7.42 -6.64
CA ASP A 68 -7.11 -6.21 -6.03
C ASP A 68 -6.82 -6.25 -4.53
N PHE A 69 -5.99 -5.31 -4.05
CA PHE A 69 -5.71 -5.09 -2.64
C PHE A 69 -6.68 -4.04 -2.11
N ILE A 70 -7.60 -4.45 -1.25
CA ILE A 70 -8.73 -3.61 -0.82
C ILE A 70 -8.54 -3.17 0.63
N PHE A 71 -8.30 -1.88 0.81
CA PHE A 71 -8.10 -1.20 2.09
C PHE A 71 -9.41 -0.55 2.53
N GLN A 72 -9.94 -0.98 3.66
CA GLN A 72 -11.22 -0.49 4.17
C GLN A 72 -11.05 0.74 5.05
N LEU A 73 -11.97 1.69 4.94
CA LEU A 73 -11.99 2.91 5.75
C LEU A 73 -11.93 2.59 7.25
N GLY A 74 -11.06 3.28 7.98
CA GLY A 74 -10.94 3.14 9.43
C GLY A 74 -10.33 1.80 9.87
N SER A 75 -9.98 0.92 8.94
CA SER A 75 -9.26 -0.32 9.22
C SER A 75 -7.75 -0.13 9.06
N GLY A 76 -6.99 -0.98 9.77
CA GLY A 76 -5.57 -1.21 9.54
C GLY A 76 -5.28 -2.50 8.76
N THR A 77 -6.34 -3.17 8.30
CA THR A 77 -6.27 -4.40 7.52
C THR A 77 -6.65 -4.15 6.07
N PHE A 78 -6.21 -5.05 5.21
CA PHE A 78 -6.63 -5.16 3.83
C PHE A 78 -6.90 -6.63 3.53
N TYR A 79 -7.62 -6.89 2.45
CA TYR A 79 -7.77 -8.21 1.88
C TYR A 79 -7.39 -8.18 0.40
N VAL A 80 -7.16 -9.37 -0.16
CA VAL A 80 -6.69 -9.55 -1.54
C VAL A 80 -7.70 -10.40 -2.27
N GLU A 81 -8.19 -9.90 -3.40
CA GLU A 81 -9.04 -10.63 -4.33
C GLU A 81 -8.28 -10.92 -5.62
N GLU A 82 -8.40 -12.15 -6.14
CA GLU A 82 -7.90 -12.54 -7.46
C GLU A 82 -9.01 -12.28 -8.50
N GLN A 83 -8.66 -11.66 -9.62
CA GLN A 83 -9.55 -11.44 -10.76
C GLN A 83 -9.33 -12.45 -11.88
#